data_AF-A0A351IY24-F1
#
_entry.id   AF-A0A351IY24-F1
#
_cell.length_a   1.000
_cell.length_b   1.000
_cell.length_c   1.000
_cell.angle_alpha   90.00
_cell.angle_beta   90.00
_cell.angle_gamma   90.00
#
_symmetry.space_group_name_H-M   'P 1'
#
loop_
_entity.id
_entity.type
_entity.pdbx_description
1 polymer ?
#
loop_
_entity_poly.entity_id
_entity_poly.type
_entity_poly.pdbx_seq_one_letter_code
_entity_poly.pdbx_strand_id
1 'polypeptide(L)'
;NQTKKAITNTFIAEAMTEFFLERLEVFFAENPAVADTIVAQVLINKRSREDAESARLNLKKKLSAPIDVSNSVEKFVNCRSKDPKVRELYIVEGDSALTSCKLGRNADFQAIIPVRGKTLNCLKAGYDRIFKSDIIVDLLKVIGCGVEIKTKSNKLLAEFSLEQLKWSKIILCTD
;
A
#
# COMPACT_ATOMS: atom_id res chain seq x y z
N ASN A 1 -32.40 18.78 12.29
CA ASN A 1 -33.12 17.52 12.01
C ASN A 1 -34.47 17.76 11.31
N GLN A 2 -34.48 18.37 10.12
CA GLN A 2 -35.72 18.61 9.36
C GLN A 2 -36.17 17.37 8.56
N THR A 3 -35.24 16.44 8.26
CA THR A 3 -35.57 15.10 7.75
C THR A 3 -35.34 14.07 8.86
N LYS A 4 -36.42 13.46 9.38
CA LYS A 4 -36.41 12.41 10.43
C LYS A 4 -35.81 11.08 9.92
N LYS A 5 -34.55 11.09 9.46
CA LYS A 5 -33.89 9.95 8.81
C LYS A 5 -33.22 8.97 9.78
N ALA A 6 -32.99 9.37 11.03
CA ALA A 6 -32.29 8.56 12.03
C ALA A 6 -32.95 8.69 13.41
N ILE A 7 -32.96 7.59 14.16
CA ILE A 7 -33.39 7.52 15.55
C ILE A 7 -32.12 7.47 16.41
N THR A 8 -32.01 8.36 17.39
CA THR A 8 -30.86 8.45 18.31
C THR A 8 -31.22 8.04 19.74
N ASN A 9 -32.40 7.45 19.94
CA ASN A 9 -32.86 7.02 21.25
C ASN A 9 -32.20 5.69 21.64
N THR A 10 -31.38 5.72 22.69
CA THR A 10 -30.62 4.58 23.19
C THR A 10 -31.53 3.48 23.75
N PHE A 11 -32.60 3.83 24.45
CA PHE A 11 -33.57 2.86 24.98
C PHE A 11 -34.19 2.00 23.87
N ILE A 12 -34.53 2.63 22.73
CA ILE A 12 -35.08 1.90 21.58
C ILE A 12 -34.02 0.95 21.00
N ALA A 13 -32.75 1.38 20.90
CA ALA A 13 -31.68 0.54 20.39
C ALA A 13 -31.43 -0.67 21.30
N GLU A 14 -31.41 -0.47 22.62
CA GLU A 14 -31.22 -1.54 23.61
C GLU A 14 -32.37 -2.55 23.58
N ALA A 15 -33.62 -2.08 23.66
CA ALA A 15 -34.81 -2.93 23.63
C ALA A 15 -34.91 -3.75 22.33
N MET A 16 -34.61 -3.13 21.18
CA MET A 16 -34.62 -3.84 19.90
C MET A 16 -33.47 -4.86 19.80
N THR A 17 -32.29 -4.54 20.35
CA THR A 17 -31.14 -5.46 20.34
C THR A 17 -31.43 -6.71 21.16
N GLU A 18 -31.99 -6.56 22.37
CA GLU A 18 -32.38 -7.68 23.23
C GLU A 18 -33.44 -8.56 22.54
N PHE A 19 -34.48 -7.95 21.99
CA PHE A 19 -35.51 -8.65 21.24
C PHE A 19 -34.96 -9.46 20.05
N PHE A 20 -34.07 -8.86 19.25
CA PHE A 20 -33.49 -9.56 18.10
C PHE A 20 -32.57 -10.70 18.54
N LEU A 21 -31.82 -10.53 19.64
CA LEU A 21 -30.90 -11.55 20.13
C LEU A 21 -31.65 -12.81 20.55
N GLU A 22 -32.70 -12.67 21.34
CA GLU A 22 -33.56 -13.78 21.76
C GLU A 22 -34.20 -14.49 20.54
N ARG A 23 -34.75 -13.72 19.59
CA ARG A 23 -35.42 -14.29 18.42
C ARG A 23 -34.45 -15.00 17.47
N LEU A 24 -33.25 -14.47 17.29
CA LEU A 24 -32.22 -15.10 16.47
C LEU A 24 -31.69 -16.39 17.11
N GLU A 25 -31.54 -16.41 18.44
CA GLU A 25 -31.13 -17.61 19.17
C GLU A 25 -32.13 -18.76 18.97
N VAL A 26 -33.42 -18.49 19.18
CA VAL A 26 -34.49 -19.46 18.93
C VAL A 26 -34.50 -19.91 17.46
N PHE A 27 -34.44 -18.97 16.52
CA PHE A 27 -34.47 -19.29 15.09
C PHE A 27 -33.28 -20.17 14.66
N PHE A 28 -32.07 -19.87 15.11
CA PHE A 28 -30.88 -20.67 14.79
C PHE A 28 -30.89 -22.03 15.46
N ALA A 29 -31.44 -22.16 16.68
CA ALA A 29 -31.62 -23.45 17.34
C ALA A 29 -32.62 -24.34 16.59
N GLU A 30 -33.71 -23.77 16.07
CA GLU A 30 -34.71 -24.50 15.29
C GLU A 30 -34.26 -24.82 13.86
N ASN A 31 -33.36 -24.00 13.27
CA ASN A 31 -32.95 -24.09 11.87
C ASN A 31 -31.41 -24.19 11.71
N PRO A 32 -30.77 -25.28 12.19
CA PRO A 32 -29.31 -25.40 12.22
C PRO A 32 -28.65 -25.31 10.85
N ALA A 33 -29.24 -25.92 9.80
CA ALA A 33 -28.68 -25.87 8.44
C ALA A 33 -28.66 -24.46 7.84
N VAL A 34 -29.67 -23.63 8.16
CA VAL A 34 -29.73 -22.24 7.72
C VAL A 34 -28.73 -21.39 8.51
N ALA A 35 -28.63 -21.63 9.82
CA ALA A 35 -27.65 -20.97 10.68
C ALA A 35 -26.22 -21.21 10.19
N ASP A 36 -25.86 -22.46 9.89
CA ASP A 36 -24.54 -22.82 9.35
C ASP A 36 -24.23 -22.08 8.05
N THR A 37 -25.21 -21.98 7.15
CA THR A 37 -25.05 -21.28 5.88
C THR A 37 -24.79 -19.79 6.09
N ILE A 38 -25.54 -19.15 6.98
CA ILE A 38 -25.37 -17.73 7.32
C ILE A 38 -24.01 -17.49 7.98
N VAL A 39 -23.64 -18.29 8.97
CA VAL A 39 -22.37 -18.19 9.70
C VAL A 39 -21.19 -18.40 8.75
N ALA A 40 -21.26 -19.36 7.83
CA ALA A 40 -20.24 -19.57 6.81
C ALA A 40 -20.02 -18.31 5.96
N GLN A 41 -21.10 -17.67 5.49
CA GLN A 41 -20.99 -16.43 4.72
C GLN A 41 -20.41 -15.27 5.54
N VAL A 42 -20.81 -15.16 6.83
CA VAL A 42 -20.23 -14.17 7.75
C VAL A 42 -18.73 -14.39 7.94
N LEU A 43 -18.29 -15.64 8.09
CA LEU A 43 -16.87 -15.98 8.23
C LEU A 43 -16.07 -15.66 6.96
N ILE A 44 -16.61 -15.92 5.78
CA ILE A 44 -15.98 -15.53 4.50
C ILE A 44 -15.82 -14.01 4.44
N ASN A 45 -16.87 -13.26 4.78
CA ASN A 45 -16.83 -11.80 4.80
C ASN A 45 -15.86 -11.25 5.85
N LYS A 46 -15.79 -11.88 7.03
CA LYS A 46 -14.85 -11.54 8.10
C LYS A 46 -13.41 -11.71 7.62
N ARG A 47 -13.06 -12.90 7.10
CA ARG A 47 -11.71 -13.19 6.56
C ARG A 47 -11.34 -12.19 5.46
N SER A 48 -12.24 -11.93 4.52
CA SER A 48 -12.02 -10.95 3.45
C SER A 48 -11.72 -9.54 3.98
N ARG A 49 -12.38 -9.12 5.06
CA ARG A 49 -12.12 -7.82 5.71
C ARG A 49 -10.78 -7.81 6.45
N GLU A 50 -10.46 -8.87 7.19
CA GLU A 50 -9.18 -9.01 7.90
C GLU A 50 -7.99 -9.06 6.93
N ASP A 51 -8.13 -9.78 5.81
CA ASP A 51 -7.13 -9.84 4.74
C ASP A 51 -6.95 -8.47 4.08
N ALA A 52 -8.04 -7.73 3.82
CA ALA A 52 -7.95 -6.38 3.26
C ALA A 52 -7.28 -5.39 4.24
N GLU A 53 -7.62 -5.43 5.53
CA GLU A 53 -7.00 -4.57 6.55
C GLU A 53 -5.53 -4.94 6.78
N SER A 54 -5.20 -6.22 6.86
CA SER A 54 -3.81 -6.68 7.01
C SER A 54 -2.97 -6.35 5.78
N ALA A 55 -3.50 -6.54 4.57
CA ALA A 55 -2.88 -6.10 3.33
C ALA A 55 -2.64 -4.59 3.35
N ARG A 56 -3.63 -3.79 3.76
CA ARG A 56 -3.48 -2.33 3.87
C ARG A 56 -2.40 -1.92 4.87
N LEU A 57 -2.36 -2.53 6.05
CA LEU A 57 -1.32 -2.27 7.06
C LEU A 57 0.07 -2.66 6.55
N ASN A 58 0.18 -3.81 5.88
CA ASN A 58 1.42 -4.27 5.27
C ASN A 58 1.89 -3.33 4.15
N LEU A 59 0.97 -2.87 3.30
CA LEU A 59 1.27 -1.88 2.26
C LEU A 59 1.72 -0.56 2.86
N LYS A 60 1.03 -0.06 3.89
CA LYS A 60 1.43 1.15 4.61
C LYS A 60 2.83 1.00 5.17
N LYS A 61 3.14 -0.12 5.86
CA LYS A 61 4.49 -0.41 6.37
C LYS A 61 5.54 -0.51 5.27
N LYS A 62 5.22 -1.16 4.15
CA LYS A 62 6.12 -1.30 2.98
C LYS A 62 6.42 0.04 2.32
N LEU A 63 5.44 0.94 2.24
CA LEU A 63 5.54 2.21 1.54
C LEU A 63 5.96 3.38 2.44
N SER A 64 5.72 3.29 3.75
CA SER A 64 6.27 4.23 4.71
C SER A 64 7.78 4.05 4.76
N ALA A 65 8.49 4.90 4.01
CA ALA A 65 9.95 4.90 3.97
C ALA A 65 10.50 5.07 5.39
N PRO A 66 11.35 4.16 5.91
CA PRO A 66 12.09 4.42 7.13
C PRO A 66 13.01 5.63 6.91
N ILE A 67 13.46 6.24 8.02
CA ILE A 67 14.37 7.40 8.04
C ILE A 67 15.61 7.18 7.16
N ASP A 68 16.01 5.93 6.92
CA ASP A 68 17.09 5.57 6.01
C ASP A 68 16.68 4.54 4.94
N VAL A 69 16.24 5.05 3.78
CA VAL A 69 15.87 4.26 2.60
C VAL A 69 17.02 3.33 2.16
N SER A 70 18.26 3.73 2.41
CA SER A 70 19.50 3.02 2.06
C SER A 70 19.58 1.61 2.64
N ASN A 71 18.97 1.37 3.80
CA ASN A 71 18.97 0.05 4.45
C ASN A 71 17.75 -0.81 4.06
N SER A 72 16.74 -0.21 3.42
CA SER A 72 15.46 -0.86 3.15
C SER A 72 15.28 -1.36 1.71
N VAL A 73 16.15 -0.91 0.81
CA VAL A 73 16.10 -1.23 -0.62
C VAL A 73 17.41 -1.90 -1.02
N GLU A 74 17.30 -3.11 -1.56
CA GLU A 74 18.46 -3.90 -1.96
C GLU A 74 19.22 -3.21 -3.09
N LYS A 75 20.56 -3.14 -2.99
CA LYS A 75 21.47 -2.58 -4.02
C LYS A 75 21.24 -1.11 -4.40
N PHE A 76 20.37 -0.39 -3.71
CA PHE A 76 20.28 1.06 -3.83
C PHE A 76 21.53 1.71 -3.24
N VAL A 77 22.16 2.58 -4.03
CA VAL A 77 23.36 3.30 -3.65
C VAL A 77 23.02 4.79 -3.53
N ASN A 78 22.89 5.26 -2.30
CA ASN A 78 22.51 6.64 -2.00
C ASN A 78 23.65 7.65 -2.26
N CYS A 79 23.31 8.93 -2.39
CA CYS A 79 24.26 10.06 -2.45
C CYS A 79 24.42 10.74 -1.08
N ARG A 80 25.47 11.55 -0.92
CA ARG A 80 25.77 12.25 0.35
C ARG A 80 24.84 13.43 0.62
N SER A 81 24.50 14.20 -0.41
CA SER A 81 23.60 15.35 -0.31
C SER A 81 22.21 14.93 0.16
N LYS A 82 21.59 15.80 0.96
CA LYS A 82 20.19 15.68 1.39
C LYS A 82 19.28 16.70 0.71
N ASP A 83 19.81 17.67 -0.02
CA ASP A 83 19.04 18.73 -0.69
C ASP A 83 18.33 18.18 -1.94
N PRO A 84 16.99 18.11 -1.96
CA PRO A 84 16.23 17.61 -3.11
C PRO A 84 16.48 18.40 -4.40
N LYS A 85 16.94 19.66 -4.32
CA LYS A 85 17.16 20.51 -5.51
C LYS A 85 18.36 20.09 -6.35
N VAL A 86 19.32 19.37 -5.77
CA VAL A 86 20.56 18.97 -6.47
C VAL A 86 20.66 17.47 -6.68
N ARG A 87 19.91 16.66 -5.92
CA ARG A 87 20.03 15.21 -5.94
C ARG A 87 19.44 14.61 -7.21
N GLU A 88 20.18 13.71 -7.83
CA GLU A 88 19.78 12.99 -9.03
C GLU A 88 19.63 11.50 -8.70
N LEU A 89 18.61 10.84 -9.25
CA LEU A 89 18.43 9.39 -9.17
C LEU A 89 18.63 8.78 -10.56
N TYR A 90 19.59 7.86 -10.67
CA TYR A 90 19.84 7.06 -11.85
C TYR A 90 19.22 5.68 -11.67
N ILE A 91 18.30 5.32 -12.56
CA ILE A 91 17.66 4.01 -12.62
C ILE A 91 18.35 3.25 -13.76
N VAL A 92 19.16 2.25 -13.41
CA VAL A 92 20.01 1.53 -14.37
C VAL A 92 19.45 0.15 -14.68
N GLU A 93 19.63 -0.30 -15.92
CA GLU A 93 19.24 -1.65 -16.32
C GLU A 93 20.22 -2.71 -15.78
N GLY A 94 19.72 -3.54 -14.87
CA GLY A 94 20.44 -4.69 -14.33
C GLY A 94 21.57 -4.35 -13.33
N ASP A 95 22.05 -5.40 -12.67
CA ASP A 95 23.17 -5.30 -11.73
C ASP A 95 24.52 -5.14 -12.44
N SER A 96 24.58 -5.45 -13.75
CA SER A 96 25.80 -5.32 -14.55
C SER A 96 26.20 -3.85 -14.71
N ALA A 97 25.24 -2.97 -15.03
CA ALA A 97 25.47 -1.54 -15.15
C ALA A 97 25.75 -0.88 -13.78
N LEU A 98 25.23 -1.44 -12.68
CA LEU A 98 25.36 -0.87 -11.33
C LEU A 98 26.81 -0.57 -10.95
N THR A 99 27.72 -1.52 -11.13
CA THR A 99 29.12 -1.37 -10.69
C THR A 99 29.80 -0.23 -11.44
N SER A 100 29.64 -0.18 -12.77
CA SER A 100 30.21 0.86 -13.62
C SER A 100 29.65 2.23 -13.27
N CYS A 101 28.33 2.35 -13.16
CA CYS A 101 27.69 3.60 -12.77
C CYS A 101 28.09 4.03 -11.35
N LYS A 102 28.22 3.09 -10.40
CA LYS A 102 28.64 3.39 -9.03
C LYS A 102 30.05 3.99 -8.96
N LEU A 103 30.97 3.51 -9.79
CA LEU A 103 32.34 4.03 -9.86
C LEU A 103 32.42 5.36 -10.61
N GLY A 104 31.58 5.56 -11.64
CA GLY A 104 31.59 6.77 -12.47
C GLY A 104 30.78 7.95 -11.92
N ARG A 105 29.85 7.72 -10.98
CA ARG A 105 28.98 8.78 -10.47
C ARG A 105 29.72 9.79 -9.61
N ASN A 106 29.21 11.01 -9.57
CA ASN A 106 29.49 11.92 -8.48
C ASN A 106 28.66 11.55 -7.23
N ALA A 107 29.30 10.91 -6.26
CA ALA A 107 28.65 10.43 -5.03
C ALA A 107 28.13 11.56 -4.12
N ASP A 108 28.47 12.83 -4.37
CA ASP A 108 27.89 13.96 -3.63
C ASP A 108 26.39 14.10 -3.89
N PHE A 109 25.93 13.96 -5.15
CA PHE A 109 24.54 14.25 -5.49
C PHE A 109 23.84 13.18 -6.34
N GLN A 110 24.57 12.22 -6.93
CA GLN A 110 23.98 11.21 -7.80
C GLN A 110 23.77 9.90 -7.03
N ALA A 111 22.53 9.41 -6.94
CA ALA A 111 22.18 8.10 -6.40
C ALA A 111 21.85 7.11 -7.53
N ILE A 112 21.98 5.81 -7.26
CA ILE A 112 21.75 4.75 -8.26
C ILE A 112 20.86 3.66 -7.69
N ILE A 113 19.90 3.19 -8.47
CA ILE A 113 19.14 1.97 -8.21
C ILE A 113 19.14 1.08 -9.46
N PRO A 114 19.52 -0.21 -9.36
CA PRO A 114 19.39 -1.15 -10.47
C PRO A 114 17.97 -1.71 -10.55
N VAL A 115 17.47 -1.90 -11.77
CA VAL A 115 16.23 -2.63 -12.04
C VAL A 115 16.56 -3.97 -12.67
N ARG A 116 16.15 -5.06 -12.02
CA ARG A 116 16.50 -6.43 -12.43
C ARG A 116 15.41 -7.03 -13.32
N GLY A 117 15.80 -7.54 -14.49
CA GLY A 117 14.89 -8.24 -15.40
C GLY A 117 13.79 -7.35 -15.99
N LYS A 118 12.78 -7.96 -16.61
CA LYS A 118 11.66 -7.22 -17.20
C LYS A 118 10.73 -6.70 -16.12
N THR A 119 10.53 -5.38 -16.10
CA THR A 119 9.59 -4.73 -15.18
C THR A 119 8.17 -5.23 -15.39
N LEU A 120 7.39 -5.27 -14.30
CA LEU A 120 5.98 -5.63 -14.37
C LEU A 120 5.22 -4.60 -15.23
N ASN A 121 4.41 -5.07 -16.16
CA ASN A 121 3.51 -4.19 -16.91
C ASN A 121 2.36 -3.73 -16.00
N CYS A 122 2.51 -2.55 -15.41
CA CYS A 122 1.54 -1.95 -14.50
C CYS A 122 0.20 -1.58 -15.16
N LEU A 123 0.15 -1.40 -16.49
CA LEU A 123 -1.11 -1.10 -17.20
C LEU A 123 -2.05 -2.32 -17.25
N LYS A 124 -1.48 -3.54 -17.22
CA LYS A 124 -2.24 -4.81 -17.25
C LYS A 124 -2.38 -5.46 -15.88
N ALA A 125 -1.76 -4.90 -14.84
CA ALA A 125 -1.72 -5.48 -13.50
C ALA A 125 -2.62 -4.71 -12.53
N GLY A 126 -3.38 -5.43 -11.70
CA GLY A 126 -4.09 -4.82 -10.57
C GLY A 126 -3.13 -4.38 -9.47
N TYR A 127 -3.58 -3.46 -8.61
CA TYR A 127 -2.79 -2.90 -7.51
C TYR A 127 -2.14 -3.96 -6.60
N ASP A 128 -2.85 -5.04 -6.27
CA ASP A 128 -2.29 -6.15 -5.47
C ASP A 128 -1.03 -6.75 -6.09
N ARG A 129 -1.04 -6.99 -7.41
CA ARG A 129 0.11 -7.52 -8.14
C ARG A 129 1.24 -6.50 -8.24
N ILE A 130 0.91 -5.22 -8.43
CA ILE A 130 1.88 -4.13 -8.46
C ILE A 130 2.64 -4.03 -7.13
N PHE A 131 1.93 -4.05 -6.00
CA PHE A 131 2.55 -3.94 -4.68
C PHE A 131 3.22 -5.24 -4.18
N LYS A 132 3.03 -6.35 -4.88
CA LYS A 132 3.82 -7.59 -4.70
C LYS A 132 5.12 -7.57 -5.50
N SER A 133 5.31 -6.62 -6.42
CA SER A 133 6.56 -6.48 -7.16
C SER A 133 7.57 -5.68 -6.34
N ASP A 134 8.63 -6.34 -5.90
CA ASP A 134 9.69 -5.69 -5.11
C ASP A 134 10.35 -4.54 -5.89
N ILE A 135 10.57 -4.71 -7.20
CA ILE A 135 11.12 -3.66 -8.08
C ILE A 135 10.27 -2.39 -8.03
N ILE A 136 8.95 -2.51 -8.20
CA ILE A 136 8.06 -1.36 -8.20
C ILE A 136 7.99 -0.75 -6.80
N VAL A 137 7.86 -1.57 -5.76
CA VAL A 137 7.81 -1.09 -4.37
C VAL A 137 9.09 -0.35 -3.99
N ASP A 138 10.26 -0.85 -4.39
CA ASP A 138 11.55 -0.24 -4.11
C ASP A 138 11.73 1.08 -4.86
N LEU A 139 11.33 1.15 -6.13
CA LEU A 139 11.30 2.42 -6.87
C LEU A 139 10.40 3.45 -6.17
N LEU A 140 9.21 3.05 -5.73
CA LEU A 140 8.29 3.93 -5.00
C LEU A 140 8.90 4.46 -3.69
N LYS A 141 9.57 3.60 -2.91
CA LYS A 141 10.27 4.00 -1.68
C LYS A 141 11.40 4.99 -1.95
N VAL A 142 12.19 4.75 -3.00
CA VAL A 142 13.33 5.60 -3.37
C VAL A 142 12.85 6.96 -3.87
N ILE A 143 11.86 6.99 -4.78
CA ILE A 143 11.28 8.23 -5.32
C ILE A 143 10.62 9.06 -4.20
N GLY A 144 9.84 8.40 -3.34
CA GLY A 144 9.31 9.00 -2.11
C GLY A 144 8.02 9.81 -2.27
N CYS A 145 7.39 9.83 -3.45
CA CYS A 145 6.17 10.62 -3.70
C CYS A 145 4.86 9.95 -3.26
N GLY A 146 4.87 8.74 -2.70
CA GLY A 146 3.65 7.99 -2.43
C GLY A 146 2.99 7.43 -3.71
N VAL A 147 1.74 6.98 -3.59
CA VAL A 147 0.98 6.37 -4.71
C VAL A 147 -0.48 6.79 -4.67
N GLU A 148 -1.01 7.23 -5.80
CA GLU A 148 -2.44 7.50 -5.95
C GLU A 148 -3.20 6.20 -6.24
N ILE A 149 -4.19 5.88 -5.41
CA ILE A 149 -5.00 4.67 -5.55
C ILE A 149 -6.46 5.07 -5.69
N LYS A 150 -7.03 4.81 -6.87
CA LYS A 150 -8.39 5.26 -7.24
C LYS A 150 -9.53 4.46 -6.58
N THR A 151 -9.24 3.57 -5.65
CA THR A 151 -10.26 2.73 -5.00
C THR A 151 -10.84 3.43 -3.77
N LYS A 152 -12.18 3.58 -3.72
CA LYS A 152 -12.92 4.22 -2.61
C LYS A 152 -12.61 3.65 -1.21
N SER A 153 -12.07 2.43 -1.12
CA SER A 153 -11.74 1.72 0.12
C SER A 153 -10.30 1.96 0.63
N ASN A 154 -9.42 2.61 -0.14
CA ASN A 154 -7.98 2.71 0.14
C ASN A 154 -7.52 4.12 0.54
N LYS A 155 -8.35 4.87 1.26
CA LYS A 155 -8.12 6.25 1.71
C LYS A 155 -6.96 6.46 2.71
N LEU A 156 -6.19 5.42 3.02
CA LEU A 156 -5.18 5.42 4.09
C LEU A 156 -3.76 5.06 3.61
N LEU A 157 -3.56 4.91 2.29
CA LEU A 157 -2.23 4.81 1.69
C LEU A 157 -1.69 6.22 1.44
N ALA A 158 -0.36 6.37 1.46
CA ALA A 158 0.29 7.67 1.28
C ALA A 158 -0.12 8.26 -0.07
N GLU A 159 -1.00 9.26 -0.02
CA GLU A 159 -1.52 9.95 -1.20
C GLU A 159 -0.34 10.54 -1.98
N PHE A 160 -0.41 10.43 -3.30
CA PHE A 160 0.67 10.91 -4.15
C PHE A 160 0.86 12.41 -3.92
N SER A 161 2.08 12.81 -3.56
CA SER A 161 2.46 14.21 -3.42
C SER A 161 3.81 14.45 -4.09
N LEU A 162 3.81 15.34 -5.09
CA LEU A 162 5.03 15.76 -5.77
C LEU A 162 5.95 16.56 -4.83
N GLU A 163 5.41 17.21 -3.80
CA GLU A 163 6.19 17.95 -2.80
C GLU A 163 7.12 17.05 -1.99
N GLN A 164 6.81 15.75 -1.91
CA GLN A 164 7.64 14.75 -1.23
C GLN A 164 8.76 14.18 -2.11
N LEU A 165 8.87 14.63 -3.36
CA LEU A 165 9.90 14.16 -4.29
C LEU A 165 11.30 14.49 -3.74
N LYS A 166 12.13 13.45 -3.60
CA LYS A 166 13.49 13.56 -3.03
C LYS A 166 14.58 13.93 -4.03
N TRP A 167 14.23 14.08 -5.31
CA TRP A 167 15.15 14.13 -6.43
C TRP A 167 14.80 15.29 -7.36
N SER A 168 15.78 16.08 -7.76
CA SER A 168 15.62 17.11 -8.79
C SER A 168 15.50 16.51 -10.18
N LYS A 169 16.17 15.37 -10.39
CA LYS A 169 16.11 14.60 -11.63
C LYS A 169 16.00 13.12 -11.33
N ILE A 170 15.16 12.45 -12.11
CA ILE A 170 15.11 10.99 -12.22
C ILE A 170 15.52 10.66 -13.65
N ILE A 171 16.58 9.88 -13.80
CA ILE A 171 17.25 9.59 -15.06
C ILE A 171 17.16 8.09 -15.29
N LEU A 172 16.63 7.71 -16.45
CA LEU A 172 16.56 6.31 -16.87
C LEU A 172 17.76 6.03 -17.76
N CYS A 173 18.60 5.08 -17.33
CA CYS A 173 19.76 4.61 -18.07
C CYS A 173 19.49 3.19 -18.55
N THR A 174 19.04 3.08 -19.79
CA THR A 174 18.77 1.83 -20.48
C THR A 174 19.69 1.72 -21.69
N ASP A 175 19.95 0.49 -22.12
CA ASP A 175 20.61 0.21 -23.39
C ASP A 175 19.65 0.43 -24.58
#